data_AF-A8U1P6-F1
#
_entry.id   AF-A8U1P6-F1
#
_cell.length_a   1.000
_cell.length_b   1.000
_cell.length_c   1.000
_cell.angle_alpha   90.00
_cell.angle_beta   90.00
_cell.angle_gamma   90.00
#
_symmetry.space_group_name_H-M   'P 1'
#
loop_
_entity.id
_entity.type
_entity.pdbx_description
1 polymer ?
#
loop_
_entity_poly.entity_id
_entity_poly.type
_entity_poly.pdbx_seq_one_letter_code
_entity_poly.pdbx_strand_id
1 'polypeptide(L)' 'MVYPTVLGAGKRLFADGSTIPLRLDECRQFEDGIVLLRYTAE' A
#
# COMPACT_ATOMS: atom_id res chain seq x y z
N MET A 1 1.94 4.97 0.73
CA MET A 1 2.39 5.34 -0.63
C MET A 1 2.93 4.10 -1.31
N VAL A 2 2.52 3.87 -2.55
CA VAL A 2 2.99 2.77 -3.40
C VAL A 2 3.84 3.38 -4.51
N TYR A 3 5.04 2.84 -4.69
CA TYR A 3 5.99 3.29 -5.70
C TYR A 3 5.95 2.35 -6.91
N PRO A 4 6.18 2.85 -8.15
CA PRO A 4 6.16 2.05 -9.36
C PRO A 4 7.44 1.21 -9.54
N THR A 5 7.84 0.46 -8.51
CA THR A 5 9.09 -0.31 -8.47
C THR A 5 8.85 -1.70 -7.89
N VAL A 6 9.42 -2.73 -8.53
CA VAL A 6 9.47 -4.09 -7.99
C VAL A 6 10.77 -4.28 -7.24
N LEU A 7 10.68 -4.65 -5.96
CA LEU A 7 11.85 -5.03 -5.16
C LEU A 7 12.03 -6.55 -5.20
N GLY A 8 13.18 -7.01 -5.71
CA GLY A 8 13.53 -8.45 -5.73
C GLY A 8 13.85 -9.03 -4.35
N ALA A 9 14.18 -8.18 -3.37
CA ALA A 9 14.35 -8.51 -1.96
C ALA A 9 14.17 -7.26 -1.09
N GLY A 10 13.76 -7.42 0.18
CA GLY A 10 13.60 -6.30 1.11
C GLY A 10 12.94 -6.70 2.42
N LYS A 11 12.84 -5.74 3.35
CA LYS A 11 12.09 -5.93 4.60
C LYS A 11 10.59 -5.93 4.31
N ARG A 12 9.89 -6.98 4.75
CA ARG A 12 8.44 -7.08 4.61
C ARG A 12 7.73 -6.06 5.50
N LEU A 13 6.68 -5.44 4.99
CA LEU A 13 5.82 -4.54 5.76
C LEU A 13 4.94 -5.30 6.76
N PHE A 14 4.55 -6.52 6.40
CA PHE A 14 3.69 -7.39 7.19
C PHE A 14 4.30 -8.78 7.33
N ALA A 15 4.01 -9.44 8.44
CA ALA A 15 4.30 -10.86 8.62
C ALA A 15 3.33 -11.72 7.81
N ASP A 16 3.70 -12.97 7.56
CA ASP A 16 2.84 -13.92 6.87
C ASP A 16 1.58 -14.23 7.68
N GLY A 17 0.43 -14.33 7.01
CA GLY A 17 -0.85 -14.60 7.64
C GLY A 17 -1.50 -13.38 8.34
N SER A 18 -0.94 -12.18 8.24
CA SER A 18 -1.57 -10.96 8.77
C SER A 18 -2.76 -10.55 7.89
N THR A 19 -3.97 -10.58 8.44
CA THR A 19 -5.20 -10.14 7.77
C THR A 19 -5.93 -9.14 8.65
N ILE A 20 -6.19 -7.95 8.11
CA ILE A 20 -7.01 -6.92 8.76
C ILE A 20 -8.01 -6.44 7.71
N PRO A 21 -9.32 -6.42 7.99
CA PRO A 21 -10.30 -5.84 7.07
C PRO A 21 -10.08 -4.32 6.99
N LEU A 22 -9.92 -3.81 5.78
CA LEU A 22 -9.66 -2.41 5.51
C LEU A 22 -10.63 -1.89 4.46
N ARG A 23 -11.17 -0.69 4.70
CA ARG A 23 -11.97 0.05 3.74
C ARG A 23 -11.11 1.14 3.09
N LEU A 24 -11.15 1.22 1.76
CA LEU A 24 -10.46 2.27 1.02
C LEU A 24 -11.24 3.59 1.13
N ASP A 25 -10.59 4.61 1.68
CA ASP A 25 -11.15 5.96 1.81
C ASP A 25 -10.69 6.93 0.73
N GLU A 26 -9.46 6.76 0.23
CA GLU A 26 -8.88 7.68 -0.73
C GLU A 26 -7.86 6.96 -1.62
N CYS A 27 -7.89 7.31 -2.91
CA CYS A 27 -6.89 6.92 -3.90
C CYS A 27 -6.47 8.18 -4.69
N ARG A 28 -5.21 8.57 -4.55
CA ARG A 28 -4.65 9.73 -5.25
C ARG A 28 -3.37 9.34 -5.98
N GLN A 29 -3.33 9.59 -7.28
CA GLN A 29 -2.14 9.40 -8.10
C GLN A 29 -1.34 10.71 -8.19
N PHE A 30 -0.02 10.59 -8.17
CA PHE A 30 0.93 11.66 -8.47
C PHE A 30 1.49 11.51 -9.89
N GLU A 31 2.03 12.59 -10.45
CA GLU A 31 2.51 12.65 -11.85
C GLU A 31 3.69 11.71 -12.14
N ASP A 32 4.44 11.31 -11.10
CA ASP A 32 5.58 10.40 -11.18
C ASP A 32 5.19 8.90 -11.10
N GLY A 33 3.89 8.60 -11.09
CA GLY A 33 3.37 7.24 -10.97
C GLY A 33 3.30 6.71 -9.54
N ILE A 34 3.64 7.52 -8.52
CA ILE A 34 3.38 7.19 -7.13
C ILE A 34 1.87 7.25 -6.85
N VAL A 35 1.38 6.32 -6.03
CA VAL A 35 -0.02 6.30 -5.58
C VAL A 35 -0.11 6.40 -4.06
N LEU A 36 -0.88 7.35 -3.56
CA LEU A 36 -1.29 7.44 -2.16
C LEU A 36 -2.64 6.76 -1.98
N LEU A 37 -2.68 5.77 -1.09
CA LEU A 37 -3.88 5.07 -0.68
C LEU A 37 -4.09 5.32 0.81
N ARG A 38 -5.29 5.75 1.19
CA ARG A 38 -5.70 5.90 2.59
C ARG A 38 -6.78 4.88 2.91
N TYR A 39 -6.55 4.15 4.00
CA TYR A 39 -7.44 3.11 4.48
C TYR A 39 -7.85 3.40 5.92
N THR A 40 -9.06 3.00 6.27
CA THR A 40 -9.52 2.86 7.65
C THR A 40 -9.76 1.39 7.95
N ALA A 41 -9.64 1.02 9.23
CA ALA A 41 -10.14 -0.27 9.69
C ALA A 41 -11.67 -0.29 9.53
N GLU A 42 -12.20 -1.45 9.13
CA GLU A 42 -13.64 -1.72 9.17
C GLU A 42 -14.13 -1.86 10.62
#